data_AF-A0A345DCW9-F1
#
_entry.id   AF-A0A345DCW9-F1
#
_cell.length_a   1.000
_cell.length_b   1.000
_cell.length_c   1.000
_cell.angle_alpha   90.00
_cell.angle_beta   90.00
_cell.angle_gamma   90.00
#
_symmetry.space_group_name_H-M   'P 1'
#
loop_
_entity.id
_entity.type
_entity.pdbx_description
1 polymer ?
#
loop_
_entity_poly.entity_id
_entity_poly.type
_entity_poly.pdbx_seq_one_letter_code
_entity_poly.pdbx_strand_id
1 'polypeptide(L)'
;MKLTHCKLSKNTQRRLLEYFVLEVTARSAADLLGIQPNSAALFYRKIRAIIAYHLELEADEVFEGHVELDESYFAGARKGRRGVVRLVKRLCLGS
;
A
#
# COMPACT_ATOMS: atom_id res chain seq x y z
N MET A 1 10.72 -12.15 -4.28
CA MET A 1 10.16 -12.28 -2.91
C MET A 1 8.92 -13.19 -2.95
N LYS A 2 8.60 -13.97 -1.90
CA LYS A 2 7.37 -14.81 -1.86
C LYS A 2 6.51 -14.50 -0.63
N LEU A 3 5.20 -14.71 -0.70
CA LEU A 3 4.29 -14.63 0.46
C LEU A 3 4.59 -15.76 1.46
N THR A 4 5.38 -15.48 2.50
CA THR A 4 5.71 -16.44 3.57
C THR A 4 4.87 -16.20 4.82
N HIS A 5 4.67 -17.25 5.63
CA HIS A 5 3.94 -17.22 6.92
C HIS A 5 2.56 -16.54 6.84
N CYS A 6 1.62 -17.17 6.14
CA CYS A 6 0.22 -16.79 6.16
C CYS A 6 -0.61 -17.94 6.71
N LYS A 7 -1.34 -17.71 7.82
CA LYS A 7 -2.23 -18.70 8.43
C LYS A 7 -3.62 -18.74 7.75
N LEU A 8 -3.85 -17.90 6.75
CA LEU A 8 -5.12 -17.82 6.03
C LEU A 8 -5.25 -19.02 5.07
N SER A 9 -6.48 -19.52 4.92
CA SER A 9 -6.76 -20.56 3.92
C SER A 9 -6.43 -20.06 2.51
N LYS A 10 -6.08 -20.97 1.59
CA LYS A 10 -5.81 -20.63 0.19
C LYS A 10 -7.00 -19.92 -0.47
N ASN A 11 -8.24 -20.29 -0.11
CA ASN A 11 -9.45 -19.68 -0.64
C ASN A 11 -9.58 -18.22 -0.17
N THR A 12 -9.38 -17.97 1.13
CA THR A 12 -9.38 -16.62 1.70
C THR A 12 -8.30 -15.74 1.07
N GLN A 13 -7.11 -16.29 0.81
CA GLN A 13 -6.02 -15.55 0.15
C GLN A 13 -6.39 -15.13 -1.28
N ARG A 14 -7.02 -16.01 -2.07
CA ARG A 14 -7.49 -15.67 -3.43
C ARG A 14 -8.55 -14.55 -3.39
N ARG A 15 -9.55 -14.66 -2.52
CA ARG A 15 -10.56 -13.61 -2.36
C ARG A 15 -9.96 -12.27 -1.91
N LEU A 16 -8.96 -12.30 -1.02
CA LEU A 16 -8.26 -11.08 -0.62
C LEU A 16 -7.45 -10.46 -1.76
N LEU A 17 -6.89 -11.27 -2.66
CA LEU A 17 -6.22 -10.78 -3.87
C LEU A 17 -7.22 -10.17 -4.86
N GLU A 18 -8.38 -10.81 -5.06
CA GLU A 18 -9.47 -10.24 -5.88
C GLU A 18 -9.89 -8.86 -5.35
N TYR A 19 -10.12 -8.74 -4.04
CA TYR A 19 -10.42 -7.44 -3.43
C TYR A 19 -9.29 -6.43 -3.54
N PHE A 20 -8.04 -6.88 -3.50
CA PHE A 20 -6.89 -6.00 -3.67
C PHE A 20 -6.84 -5.41 -5.08
N VAL A 21 -7.11 -6.21 -6.12
CA VAL A 21 -7.17 -5.77 -7.52
C VAL A 21 -8.36 -4.83 -7.76
N LEU A 22 -9.49 -5.07 -7.08
CA LEU A 22 -10.67 -4.20 -7.11
C LEU A 22 -10.53 -2.94 -6.23
N GLU A 23 -9.33 -2.66 -5.72
CA GLU A 23 -9.01 -1.49 -4.88
C GLU A 23 -9.85 -1.39 -3.59
N VAL A 24 -10.44 -2.50 -3.14
CA VAL A 24 -11.20 -2.55 -1.89
C VAL A 24 -10.23 -2.37 -0.72
N THR A 25 -10.61 -1.60 0.30
CA THR A 25 -9.74 -1.40 1.46
C THR A 25 -9.59 -2.69 2.27
N ALA A 26 -8.43 -2.90 2.89
CA ALA A 26 -8.17 -4.08 3.73
C ALA A 26 -9.19 -4.22 4.89
N ARG A 27 -9.73 -3.10 5.39
CA ARG A 27 -10.78 -3.10 6.42
C ARG A 27 -12.08 -3.65 5.86
N SER A 28 -12.56 -3.08 4.76
CA SER A 28 -13.80 -3.55 4.10
C SER A 28 -13.69 -5.01 3.67
N ALA A 29 -12.55 -5.42 3.12
CA ALA A 29 -12.29 -6.81 2.76
C ALA A 29 -12.30 -7.75 3.98
N ALA A 30 -11.81 -7.29 5.14
CA ALA A 30 -11.87 -8.06 6.37
C ALA A 30 -13.32 -8.24 6.86
N ASP A 31 -14.12 -7.17 6.82
CA ASP A 31 -15.52 -7.20 7.20
C ASP A 31 -16.34 -8.14 6.28
N LEU A 32 -16.11 -8.08 4.97
CA LEU A 32 -16.76 -8.95 3.98
C LEU A 32 -16.37 -10.43 4.11
N LEU A 33 -15.15 -10.73 4.55
CA LEU A 33 -14.65 -12.10 4.71
C LEU A 33 -14.80 -12.63 6.13
N GLY A 34 -15.25 -11.81 7.08
CA GLY A 34 -15.35 -12.17 8.49
C GLY A 34 -14.00 -12.52 9.13
N ILE A 35 -12.91 -11.90 8.68
CA ILE A 35 -11.57 -12.15 9.23
C ILE A 35 -11.10 -10.99 10.12
N GLN A 36 -10.10 -11.24 10.96
CA GLN A 36 -9.51 -10.17 11.77
C GLN A 36 -8.91 -9.07 10.86
N PRO A 37 -9.23 -7.79 11.08
CA PRO A 37 -8.80 -6.68 10.22
C PRO A 37 -7.27 -6.54 10.16
N ASN A 38 -6.57 -6.81 11.26
CA ASN A 38 -5.11 -6.80 11.29
C ASN A 38 -4.50 -7.86 10.37
N SER A 39 -5.15 -9.01 10.21
CA SER A 39 -4.70 -10.08 9.32
C SER A 39 -4.83 -9.68 7.85
N ALA A 40 -5.95 -9.04 7.48
CA ALA A 40 -6.14 -8.49 6.13
C ALA A 40 -5.14 -7.36 5.84
N ALA A 41 -4.97 -6.43 6.78
CA ALA A 41 -4.01 -5.33 6.65
C ALA A 41 -2.57 -5.84 6.49
N LEU A 42 -2.17 -6.85 7.27
CA LEU A 42 -0.86 -7.48 7.14
C LEU A 42 -0.69 -8.16 5.78
N PHE A 43 -1.73 -8.85 5.29
CA PHE A 43 -1.73 -9.48 3.97
C PHE A 43 -1.53 -8.46 2.84
N TYR A 44 -2.28 -7.35 2.89
CA TYR A 44 -2.18 -6.27 1.89
C TYR A 44 -0.80 -5.61 1.89
N ARG A 45 -0.21 -5.41 3.08
CA ARG A 45 1.15 -4.89 3.20
C ARG A 45 2.18 -5.81 2.54
N LYS A 46 2.05 -7.13 2.74
CA LYS A 46 2.95 -8.11 2.11
C LYS A 46 2.82 -8.11 0.59
N ILE A 47 1.60 -8.01 0.05
CA ILE A 47 1.37 -7.91 -1.40
C ILE A 47 2.07 -6.66 -1.96
N ARG A 48 1.86 -5.49 -1.35
CA ARG A 48 2.50 -4.25 -1.79
C ARG A 48 4.03 -4.33 -1.78
N ALA A 49 4.61 -4.94 -0.75
CA ALA A 49 6.06 -5.13 -0.67
C ALA A 49 6.59 -6.07 -1.78
N ILE A 50 5.83 -7.11 -2.13
CA ILE A 50 6.20 -8.01 -3.24
C ILE A 50 6.12 -7.27 -4.58
N ILE A 51 5.06 -6.50 -4.81
CA ILE A 51 4.91 -5.69 -6.03
C ILE A 51 6.08 -4.71 -6.13
N ALA A 52 6.37 -3.95 -5.07
CA ALA A 52 7.50 -3.01 -5.05
C ALA A 52 8.84 -3.69 -5.36
N TYR A 53 9.11 -4.83 -4.73
CA TYR A 53 10.32 -5.61 -5.00
C TYR A 53 10.45 -6.04 -6.46
N HIS A 54 9.36 -6.48 -7.09
CA HIS A 54 9.39 -6.89 -8.50
C HIS A 54 9.49 -5.71 -9.46
N LEU A 55 8.88 -4.57 -9.12
CA LEU A 55 9.03 -3.33 -9.88
C LEU A 55 10.47 -2.80 -9.82
N GLU A 56 11.13 -2.90 -8.67
CA GLU A 56 12.54 -2.52 -8.52
C GLU A 56 13.46 -3.40 -9.38
N LEU A 57 13.22 -4.72 -9.40
CA LEU A 57 13.97 -5.63 -10.27
C LEU A 57 13.75 -5.34 -11.76
N GLU A 58 12.50 -5.11 -12.17
CA GLU A 58 12.17 -4.81 -13.57
C GLU A 58 12.76 -3.46 -13.99
N ALA A 59 12.78 -2.47 -13.10
CA ALA A 59 13.47 -1.21 -13.35
C ALA A 59 14.97 -1.44 -13.57
N ASP A 60 15.64 -2.18 -12.68
CA ASP A 60 17.07 -2.49 -12.82
C ASP A 60 17.39 -3.25 -14.13
N GLU A 61 16.50 -4.11 -14.62
CA GLU A 61 16.63 -4.80 -15.93
C GLU A 61 16.38 -3.87 -17.13
N VAL A 62 15.43 -2.92 -17.05
CA VAL A 62 15.09 -1.99 -18.14
C VAL A 62 16.12 -0.86 -18.27
N PHE A 63 16.80 -0.48 -17.19
CA PHE A 63 17.83 0.57 -17.22
C PHE A 63 19.14 0.16 -17.95
N GLU A 64 19.23 -1.06 -18.50
CA GLU A 64 20.32 -1.47 -19.42
C GLU A 64 20.08 -1.04 -20.89
N GLY A 65 18.89 -0.51 -21.22
CA GLY A 65 18.54 0.01 -22.53
C GLY A 65 17.98 1.43 -22.44
N HIS A 66 18.79 2.42 -22.86
CA HIS A 66 18.47 3.84 -23.09
C HIS A 66 16.98 4.21 -23.07
N VAL A 67 16.43 4.48 -21.87
CA VAL A 67 15.07 5.02 -21.72
C VAL A 67 15.16 6.53 -21.94
N GLU A 68 14.89 6.99 -23.17
CA GLU A 68 14.64 8.41 -23.42
C GLU A 68 13.32 8.80 -22.75
N LEU A 69 13.44 9.42 -21.58
CA LEU A 69 12.33 10.08 -20.90
C LEU A 69 12.03 11.37 -21.66
N ASP A 70 10.89 11.45 -22.35
CA ASP A 70 10.36 12.71 -22.86
C ASP A 70 10.10 13.63 -21.64
N GLU A 71 10.92 14.68 -21.51
CA GLU A 71 11.03 15.55 -20.31
C GLU A 71 9.79 16.44 -20.05
N SER A 72 8.63 16.08 -20.62
CA SER A 72 7.47 16.96 -20.70
C SER A 72 6.43 16.80 -19.56
N TYR A 73 6.64 15.94 -18.55
CA TYR A 73 5.56 15.59 -17.61
C TYR A 73 5.91 15.42 -16.12
N PHE A 74 6.90 16.13 -15.58
CA PHE A 74 7.08 16.25 -14.11
C PHE A 74 7.39 17.69 -13.68
N ALA A 75 6.62 18.66 -14.18
CA ALA A 75 6.59 19.99 -13.60
C ALA A 75 5.82 19.98 -12.27
N GLY A 76 6.42 19.41 -11.24
CA GLY A 76 5.88 19.33 -9.88
C GLY A 76 6.86 19.90 -8.87
N ALA A 77 7.15 21.20 -8.95
CA ALA A 77 7.95 21.90 -7.93
C ALA A 77 7.26 21.82 -6.56
N ARG A 78 7.66 20.88 -5.70
CA ARG A 78 7.20 20.83 -4.30
C ARG A 78 8.00 21.81 -3.45
N LYS A 79 7.38 22.97 -3.22
CA LYS A 79 7.84 24.04 -2.33
C LYS A 79 7.62 23.65 -0.86
N GLY A 80 8.72 23.42 -0.14
CA GLY A 80 8.91 23.90 1.24
C GLY A 80 8.73 22.92 2.40
N ARG A 81 9.80 22.75 3.19
CA ARG A 81 9.73 22.36 4.61
C ARG A 81 9.09 23.49 5.41
N ARG A 82 7.99 23.23 6.14
CA ARG A 82 7.52 24.10 7.23
C ARG A 82 6.88 23.28 8.36
N GLY A 83 7.54 23.33 9.52
CA GLY A 83 6.91 23.49 10.83
C GLY A 83 6.13 22.33 11.43
N VAL A 84 6.78 21.59 12.33
CA VAL A 84 6.10 20.84 13.39
C VAL A 84 5.28 21.83 14.22
N VAL A 85 3.95 21.71 14.21
CA VAL A 85 3.09 22.33 15.23
C VAL A 85 2.27 21.22 15.88
N ARG A 86 2.60 20.98 17.15
CA ARG A 86 1.94 20.08 18.07
C ARG A 86 0.63 20.74 18.52
N LEU A 87 -0.50 20.43 17.89
CA LEU A 87 -1.80 20.87 18.42
C LEU A 87 -2.27 19.88 19.49
N VAL A 88 -1.82 20.11 20.72
CA VAL A 88 -2.52 19.62 21.90
C VAL A 88 -3.72 20.55 22.09
N LYS A 89 -4.94 20.07 21.89
CA LYS A 89 -6.09 20.71 22.53
C LYS A 89 -7.07 19.66 23.05
N ARG A 90 -7.14 19.68 24.38
CA ARG A 90 -7.86 18.85 25.32
C ARG A 90 -9.36 19.22 25.31
N LEU A 91 -10.19 18.18 25.23
CA LEU A 91 -11.49 17.91 25.89
C LEU A 91 -12.45 19.06 26.31
N CYS A 92 -13.73 18.72 26.12
CA CYS A 92 -14.93 19.05 26.90
C CYS A 92 -15.54 20.44 26.78
N LEU A 93 -16.74 20.49 26.19
CA LEU A 93 -17.83 21.32 26.71
C LEU A 93 -19.14 20.52 26.64
N GLY A 94 -19.57 20.06 27.81
CA GLY A 94 -20.96 19.83 28.15
C GLY A 94 -21.30 20.80 29.28
N SER A 95 -22.36 21.57 29.10
CA SER A 95 -23.26 22.25 30.05
C SER A 95 -24.25 23.03 29.22
#